data_AF-A0A8T4RW78-F1
#
_entry.id   AF-A0A8T4RW78-F1
#
_cell.length_a   1.000
_cell.length_b   1.000
_cell.length_c   1.000
_cell.angle_alpha   90.00
_cell.angle_beta   90.00
_cell.angle_gamma   90.00
#
_symmetry.space_group_name_H-M   'P 1'
#
loop_
_entity.id
_entity.type
_entity.pdbx_description
1 polymer ?
#
loop_
_entity_poly.entity_id
_entity_poly.type
_entity_poly.pdbx_seq_one_letter_code
_entity_poly.pdbx_strand_id
1 'polypeptide(L)'
;MKNKKGYYLVIDSLIAIAILSIGIFLIRGSLANSPSQIQGENLAHDTLSFLASAKVSDFCDFELSICWGPLTNLEIPKNRNNSLLGYIGELKKNGRQGSITDLIENSVANSHILNQNFNFTFMLDGSLFYPRGITKPEDINGYKSSPLVSSSSRIIFGHYDDQLPSDPFIQFENWGPYTAEARVWAK
;
A
#
# COMPACT_ATOMS: atom_id res chain seq x y z
N MET A 1 -50.73 -46.92 -23.52
CA MET A 1 -50.48 -45.61 -22.89
C MET A 1 -49.48 -45.70 -21.70
N LYS A 2 -48.29 -46.31 -21.86
CA LYS A 2 -47.31 -46.45 -20.76
C LYS A 2 -46.02 -45.61 -20.92
N ASN A 3 -45.80 -44.94 -22.05
CA ASN A 3 -44.54 -44.20 -22.32
C ASN A 3 -44.54 -42.72 -21.87
N LYS A 4 -45.61 -42.20 -21.26
CA LYS A 4 -45.66 -40.77 -20.86
C LYS A 4 -44.95 -40.47 -19.54
N LYS A 5 -44.67 -41.47 -18.70
CA LYS A 5 -44.05 -41.26 -17.38
C LYS A 5 -42.55 -40.97 -17.44
N GLY A 6 -41.83 -41.54 -18.42
CA GLY A 6 -40.40 -41.29 -18.59
C GLY A 6 -40.08 -39.87 -19.08
N TYR A 7 -41.01 -39.25 -19.82
CA TYR A 7 -40.81 -37.91 -20.38
C TYR A 7 -40.70 -36.83 -19.30
N TYR A 8 -41.50 -36.92 -18.24
CA TYR A 8 -41.43 -35.98 -17.12
C TYR A 8 -40.12 -36.13 -16.33
N LEU A 9 -39.60 -37.35 -16.18
CA LEU A 9 -38.31 -37.58 -15.53
C LEU A 9 -37.16 -36.97 -16.34
N VAL A 10 -37.19 -37.09 -17.67
CA VAL A 10 -36.16 -36.50 -18.54
C VAL A 10 -36.21 -34.98 -18.49
N ILE A 11 -37.40 -34.37 -18.56
CA ILE A 11 -37.54 -32.91 -18.45
C ILE A 11 -37.04 -32.41 -17.10
N ASP A 12 -37.43 -33.06 -16.00
CA ASP A 12 -37.00 -32.68 -14.66
C ASP A 12 -35.47 -32.78 -14.52
N SER A 13 -34.86 -33.84 -15.06
CA SER A 13 -33.41 -33.99 -15.06
C SER A 13 -32.69 -32.90 -15.88
N LEU A 14 -33.26 -32.46 -17.00
CA LEU A 14 -32.70 -31.37 -17.80
C LEU A 14 -32.79 -30.03 -17.08
N ILE A 15 -33.91 -29.75 -16.42
CA ILE A 15 -34.10 -28.55 -15.61
C ILE A 15 -33.11 -28.54 -14.44
N ALA A 16 -32.96 -29.68 -13.74
CA ALA A 16 -32.01 -29.82 -12.65
C ALA A 16 -30.56 -29.57 -13.11
N ILE A 17 -30.14 -30.16 -14.24
CA ILE A 17 -28.79 -29.95 -14.81
C ILE A 17 -28.57 -28.49 -15.21
N ALA A 18 -29.58 -27.82 -15.78
CA ALA A 18 -29.49 -26.41 -16.16
C ALA A 18 -29.29 -25.51 -14.94
N ILE A 19 -30.07 -25.73 -13.87
CA ILE A 19 -29.94 -25.00 -12.59
C ILE A 19 -28.55 -25.24 -11.99
N LEU A 20 -28.08 -26.48 -11.97
CA LEU A 20 -26.77 -26.84 -11.44
C LEU A 20 -25.63 -26.20 -12.23
N SER A 21 -25.76 -26.14 -13.56
CA SER A 21 -24.77 -25.52 -14.45
C SER A 21 -24.69 -24.01 -14.24
N ILE A 22 -25.83 -23.33 -14.10
CA ILE A 22 -25.89 -21.90 -13.76
C ILE A 22 -25.28 -21.66 -12.38
N GLY A 23 -25.59 -22.49 -11.38
CA GLY A 23 -25.02 -22.41 -10.05
C GLY A 23 -23.50 -22.53 -10.04
N ILE A 24 -22.95 -23.53 -10.73
CA ILE A 24 -21.50 -23.71 -10.87
C ILE A 24 -20.87 -22.51 -11.59
N PHE A 25 -21.51 -21.99 -12.64
CA PHE A 25 -21.02 -20.83 -13.38
C PHE A 25 -20.97 -19.57 -12.49
N LEU A 26 -22.01 -19.33 -11.68
CA LEU A 26 -22.04 -18.20 -10.75
C LEU A 26 -20.96 -18.32 -9.66
N ILE A 27 -20.76 -19.52 -9.10
CA ILE A 27 -19.71 -19.76 -8.09
C ILE A 27 -18.32 -19.52 -8.71
N ARG A 28 -18.06 -20.07 -9.91
CA ARG A 28 -16.77 -19.86 -10.60
C ARG A 28 -16.56 -18.40 -11.01
N GLY A 29 -17.60 -17.72 -11.47
CA GLY A 29 -17.55 -16.29 -11.79
C GLY A 29 -17.21 -15.43 -10.56
N SER A 30 -17.74 -15.79 -9.40
CA SER A 30 -17.40 -15.13 -8.14
C SER A 30 -15.94 -15.33 -7.74
N LEU A 31 -15.37 -16.51 -7.96
CA LEU A 31 -13.97 -16.81 -7.63
C LEU A 31 -12.98 -16.20 -8.64
N ALA A 32 -13.39 -15.99 -9.88
CA ALA A 32 -12.54 -15.38 -10.91
C ALA A 32 -12.24 -13.88 -10.64
N ASN A 33 -13.07 -13.21 -9.84
CA ASN A 33 -12.91 -11.80 -9.51
C ASN A 33 -12.01 -11.57 -8.28
N SER A 34 -11.51 -12.62 -7.63
CA SER A 34 -10.56 -12.47 -6.53
C SER A 34 -9.19 -12.04 -7.08
N PRO A 35 -8.58 -10.97 -6.54
CA PRO A 35 -7.26 -10.54 -6.98
C PRO A 35 -6.22 -11.65 -6.76
N SER A 36 -5.30 -11.82 -7.70
CA SER A 36 -4.26 -12.84 -7.56
C SER A 36 -3.21 -12.39 -6.54
N GLN A 37 -2.58 -13.34 -5.85
CA GLN A 37 -1.51 -13.06 -4.89
C GLN A 37 -0.38 -12.23 -5.52
N ILE A 38 -0.04 -12.52 -6.78
CA ILE A 38 0.99 -11.82 -7.56
C ILE A 38 0.65 -10.33 -7.72
N GLN A 39 -0.61 -9.97 -7.89
CA GLN A 39 -1.02 -8.56 -7.97
C GLN A 39 -0.77 -7.82 -6.65
N GLY A 40 -0.95 -8.48 -5.51
CA GLY A 40 -0.62 -7.92 -4.20
C GLY A 40 0.88 -7.67 -4.02
N GLU A 41 1.72 -8.61 -4.46
CA GLU A 41 3.18 -8.50 -4.35
C GLU A 41 3.70 -7.35 -5.19
N ASN A 42 3.24 -7.27 -6.44
CA ASN A 42 3.57 -6.18 -7.35
C ASN A 42 3.11 -4.84 -6.78
N LEU A 43 1.88 -4.76 -6.26
CA LEU A 43 1.35 -3.50 -5.72
C LEU A 43 2.12 -3.02 -4.48
N ALA A 44 2.49 -3.94 -3.59
CA ALA A 44 3.31 -3.61 -2.42
C ALA A 44 4.74 -3.19 -2.83
N HIS A 45 5.33 -3.85 -3.83
CA HIS A 45 6.61 -3.46 -4.41
C HIS A 45 6.56 -2.09 -5.08
N ASP A 46 5.57 -1.86 -5.95
CA ASP A 46 5.37 -0.61 -6.69
C ASP A 46 5.13 0.56 -5.73
N THR A 47 4.40 0.33 -4.64
CA THR A 47 4.20 1.33 -3.58
C THR A 47 5.53 1.74 -2.94
N LEU A 48 6.36 0.77 -2.54
CA LEU A 48 7.65 1.07 -1.93
C LEU A 48 8.63 1.67 -2.94
N SER A 49 8.62 1.21 -4.18
CA SER A 49 9.42 1.75 -5.27
C SER A 49 9.04 3.20 -5.57
N PHE A 50 7.74 3.51 -5.59
CA PHE A 50 7.24 4.87 -5.72
C PHE A 50 7.75 5.76 -4.57
N LEU A 51 7.57 5.34 -3.32
CA LEU A 51 8.06 6.11 -2.16
C LEU A 51 9.58 6.29 -2.18
N ALA A 52 10.33 5.31 -2.67
CA ALA A 52 11.78 5.35 -2.73
C ALA A 52 12.32 6.26 -3.86
N SER A 53 11.58 6.39 -4.96
CA SER A 53 12.03 7.08 -6.17
C SER A 53 11.44 8.48 -6.33
N ALA A 54 10.20 8.70 -5.90
CA ALA A 54 9.54 10.00 -5.99
C ALA A 54 10.23 11.00 -5.06
N LYS A 55 10.63 12.15 -5.60
CA LYS A 55 11.37 13.17 -4.84
C LYS A 55 10.41 14.18 -4.25
N VAL A 56 10.78 14.79 -3.12
CA VAL A 56 9.98 15.86 -2.54
C VAL A 56 9.94 17.10 -3.47
N SER A 57 11.01 17.34 -4.24
CA SER A 57 11.03 18.36 -5.30
C SER A 57 9.90 18.24 -6.33
N ASP A 58 9.32 17.05 -6.49
CA ASP A 58 8.25 16.83 -7.48
C ASP A 58 6.88 17.31 -6.94
N PHE A 59 6.80 17.57 -5.63
CA PHE A 59 5.57 17.93 -4.90
C PHE A 59 5.65 19.29 -4.20
N CYS A 60 6.81 19.95 -4.19
CA CYS A 60 7.01 21.22 -3.51
C CYS A 60 7.78 22.20 -4.38
N ASP A 61 7.30 23.44 -4.40
CA ASP A 61 8.05 24.60 -4.82
C ASP A 61 8.78 25.17 -3.59
N PHE A 62 10.08 24.93 -3.55
CA PHE A 62 10.95 25.37 -2.46
C PHE A 62 11.24 26.87 -2.50
N GLU A 63 11.11 27.53 -3.66
CA GLU A 63 11.29 28.99 -3.75
C GLU A 63 10.12 29.70 -3.11
N LEU A 64 8.91 29.18 -3.33
CA LEU A 64 7.69 29.72 -2.74
C LEU A 64 7.36 29.14 -1.37
N SER A 65 8.08 28.10 -0.93
CA SER A 65 7.77 27.34 0.29
C SER A 65 6.32 26.81 0.29
N ILE A 66 5.88 26.29 -0.85
CA ILE A 66 4.52 25.76 -1.05
C ILE A 66 4.63 24.31 -1.55
N CYS A 67 3.84 23.41 -0.96
CA CYS A 67 3.71 22.04 -1.42
C CYS A 67 2.30 21.76 -1.93
N TRP A 68 2.17 20.83 -2.88
CA TRP A 68 0.90 20.37 -3.44
C TRP A 68 0.72 18.86 -3.28
N GLY A 69 -0.52 18.42 -3.53
CA GLY A 69 -0.92 17.03 -3.45
C GLY A 69 -0.58 16.41 -2.09
N PRO A 70 0.24 15.34 -2.04
CA PRO A 70 0.48 14.59 -0.81
C PRO A 70 1.19 15.36 0.30
N LEU A 71 1.80 16.50 -0.02
CA LEU A 71 2.59 17.30 0.92
C LEU A 71 1.93 18.62 1.33
N THR A 72 0.70 18.91 0.88
CA THR A 72 0.02 20.22 1.02
C THR A 72 -0.09 20.76 2.45
N ASN A 73 -0.01 19.91 3.48
CA ASN A 73 -0.08 20.30 4.90
C ASN A 73 1.08 19.76 5.74
N LEU A 74 2.19 19.41 5.09
CA LEU A 74 3.37 18.85 5.75
C LEU A 74 4.47 19.89 5.87
N GLU A 75 5.31 19.73 6.90
CA GLU A 75 6.47 20.58 7.12
C GLU A 75 7.45 20.44 5.95
N ILE A 76 7.92 21.54 5.37
CA ILE A 76 8.81 21.48 4.21
C ILE A 76 10.10 20.76 4.62
N PRO A 77 10.53 19.69 3.92
CA PRO A 77 11.73 18.98 4.27
C PRO A 77 12.96 19.87 4.18
N LYS A 78 13.94 19.62 5.06
CA LYS A 78 15.22 20.31 5.00
C LYS A 78 15.96 20.02 3.69
N ASN A 79 15.81 18.81 3.16
CA ASN A 79 16.45 18.40 1.91
C ASN A 79 15.44 18.16 0.79
N ARG A 80 15.48 19.03 -0.21
CA ARG A 80 14.64 18.94 -1.43
C ARG A 80 14.88 17.70 -2.29
N ASN A 81 16.09 17.14 -2.22
CA ASN A 81 16.49 15.99 -3.02
C ASN A 81 16.15 14.65 -2.35
N ASN A 82 15.57 14.67 -1.14
CA ASN A 82 15.11 13.45 -0.50
C ASN A 82 13.98 12.81 -1.32
N SER A 83 13.98 11.47 -1.35
CA SER A 83 12.78 10.74 -1.75
C SER A 83 11.69 10.89 -0.69
N LEU A 84 10.43 10.58 -1.04
CA LEU A 84 9.34 10.54 -0.06
C LEU A 84 9.68 9.60 1.10
N LEU A 85 10.34 8.47 0.84
CA LEU A 85 10.80 7.57 1.88
C LEU A 85 11.93 8.14 2.75
N GLY A 86 12.86 8.88 2.15
CA GLY A 86 13.88 9.62 2.90
C GLY A 86 13.24 10.66 3.83
N TYR A 87 12.24 11.37 3.33
CA TYR A 87 11.47 12.33 4.11
C TYR A 87 10.63 11.66 5.22
N ILE A 88 10.08 10.46 5.00
CA ILE A 88 9.44 9.66 6.06
C ILE A 88 10.39 9.42 7.23
N GLY A 89 11.68 9.11 7.00
CA GLY A 89 12.60 8.96 8.12
C GLY A 89 13.07 10.27 8.73
N GLU A 90 13.03 11.39 8.01
CA GLU A 90 13.16 12.73 8.62
C GLU A 90 12.07 12.93 9.67
N LEU A 91 10.82 12.70 9.26
CA LEU A 91 9.66 12.80 10.13
C LEU A 91 9.76 11.83 11.29
N LYS A 92 10.27 10.60 11.07
CA LYS A 92 10.47 9.60 12.12
C LYS A 92 11.48 10.07 13.16
N LYS A 93 12.65 10.55 12.71
CA LYS A 93 13.69 11.11 13.58
C LYS A 93 13.16 12.27 14.42
N ASN A 94 12.34 13.13 13.82
CA ASN A 94 11.75 14.30 14.48
C ASN A 94 10.51 13.97 15.33
N GLY A 95 10.14 12.70 15.48
CA GLY A 95 8.98 12.27 16.27
C GLY A 95 7.62 12.67 15.67
N ARG A 96 7.56 13.01 14.38
CA ARG A 96 6.37 13.49 13.67
C ARG A 96 5.56 12.32 13.08
N GLN A 97 5.07 11.41 13.94
CA GLN A 97 4.38 10.21 13.47
C GLN A 97 3.09 10.51 12.69
N GLY A 98 2.30 11.50 13.13
CA GLY A 98 1.07 11.91 12.43
C GLY A 98 1.34 12.35 10.99
N SER A 99 2.41 13.11 10.78
CA SER A 99 2.84 13.56 9.45
C SER A 99 3.24 12.41 8.53
N ILE A 100 3.81 11.32 9.07
CA ILE A 100 4.10 10.10 8.29
C ILE A 100 2.79 9.46 7.83
N THR A 101 1.80 9.34 8.73
CA THR A 101 0.48 8.81 8.38
C THR A 101 -0.20 9.68 7.32
N ASP A 102 -0.20 11.00 7.49
CA ASP A 102 -0.76 11.96 6.52
C ASP A 102 -0.08 11.82 5.14
N LEU A 103 1.25 11.71 5.11
CA LEU A 103 2.01 11.53 3.88
C LEU A 103 1.60 10.26 3.16
N ILE A 104 1.62 9.11 3.87
CA ILE A 104 1.27 7.80 3.29
C ILE A 104 -0.18 7.77 2.82
N GLU A 105 -1.09 8.34 3.61
CA GLU A 105 -2.51 8.41 3.27
C GLU A 105 -2.73 9.21 1.99
N ASN A 106 -2.09 10.38 1.86
CA ASN A 106 -2.27 11.22 0.68
C ASN A 106 -1.47 10.74 -0.54
N SER A 107 -0.28 10.16 -0.35
CA SER A 107 0.60 9.74 -1.44
C SER A 107 0.27 8.37 -1.99
N VAL A 108 -0.26 7.47 -1.16
CA VAL A 108 -0.55 6.08 -1.54
C VAL A 108 -2.03 5.76 -1.41
N ALA A 109 -2.63 5.89 -0.22
CA ALA A 109 -3.99 5.41 0.04
C ALA A 109 -5.08 6.15 -0.75
N ASN A 110 -4.96 7.47 -0.85
CA ASN A 110 -5.88 8.34 -1.59
C ASN A 110 -5.46 8.53 -3.05
N SER A 111 -4.31 7.96 -3.45
CA SER A 111 -3.82 8.03 -4.81
C SER A 111 -4.40 6.90 -5.68
N HIS A 112 -4.24 7.00 -7.00
CA HIS A 112 -4.59 5.92 -7.92
C HIS A 112 -3.60 4.73 -7.91
N ILE A 113 -2.58 4.75 -7.03
CA ILE A 113 -1.59 3.67 -6.91
C ILE A 113 -2.28 2.41 -6.35
N LEU A 114 -3.06 2.55 -5.28
CA LEU A 114 -3.79 1.43 -4.69
C LEU A 114 -5.14 1.22 -5.38
N ASN A 115 -5.30 0.06 -6.02
CA ASN A 115 -6.59 -0.37 -6.54
C ASN A 115 -7.58 -0.58 -5.38
N GLN A 116 -8.83 -0.13 -5.57
CA GLN A 116 -9.91 -0.21 -4.57
C GLN A 116 -10.17 -1.64 -4.06
N ASN A 117 -9.77 -2.67 -4.80
CA ASN A 117 -9.90 -4.09 -4.43
C ASN A 117 -8.91 -4.56 -3.37
N PHE A 118 -7.95 -3.73 -2.98
CA PHE A 118 -6.92 -4.07 -2.00
C PHE A 118 -7.00 -3.21 -0.75
N ASN A 119 -6.64 -3.81 0.37
CA ASN A 119 -6.26 -3.15 1.60
C ASN A 119 -4.74 -2.95 1.62
N PHE A 120 -4.28 -1.99 2.42
CA PHE A 120 -2.88 -1.60 2.50
C PHE A 120 -2.50 -1.19 3.92
N THR A 121 -1.29 -1.57 4.33
CA THR A 121 -0.63 -1.02 5.52
C THR A 121 0.79 -0.62 5.22
N PHE A 122 1.22 0.46 5.87
CA PHE A 122 2.61 0.89 5.87
C PHE A 122 3.19 0.77 7.28
N MET A 123 4.35 0.15 7.37
CA MET A 123 5.09 -0.06 8.60
C MET A 123 6.52 0.43 8.46
N LEU A 124 7.08 0.93 9.56
CA LEU A 124 8.47 1.37 9.66
C LEU A 124 9.06 0.81 10.96
N ASP A 125 10.14 0.03 10.85
CA ASP A 125 10.76 -0.73 11.96
C ASP A 125 9.76 -1.56 12.76
N GLY A 126 8.82 -2.20 12.07
CA GLY A 126 7.76 -2.99 12.70
C GLY A 126 6.66 -2.17 13.37
N SER A 127 6.77 -0.84 13.43
CA SER A 127 5.70 0.03 13.92
C SER A 127 4.70 0.34 12.80
N LEU A 128 3.42 0.22 13.08
CA LEU A 128 2.34 0.53 12.13
C LEU A 128 2.11 2.05 12.05
N PHE A 129 2.14 2.60 10.84
CA PHE A 129 1.90 4.03 10.58
C PHE A 129 0.62 4.28 9.79
N TYR A 130 0.18 3.31 8.98
CA TYR A 130 -1.08 3.37 8.26
C TYR A 130 -1.74 1.99 8.30
N PRO A 131 -3.07 1.89 8.57
CA PRO A 131 -4.05 2.98 8.69
C PRO A 131 -4.04 3.73 10.03
N ARG A 132 -4.61 4.95 10.04
CA ARG A 132 -4.66 5.84 11.22
C ARG A 132 -5.46 5.23 12.37
N GLY A 133 -4.99 5.43 13.59
CA GLY A 133 -5.68 5.01 14.81
C GLY A 133 -5.59 3.52 15.11
N ILE A 134 -4.91 2.75 14.26
CA ILE A 134 -4.63 1.33 14.49
C ILE A 134 -3.17 1.19 14.89
N THR A 135 -2.91 0.46 15.98
CA THR A 135 -1.55 0.27 16.52
C THR A 135 -0.96 -1.09 16.17
N LYS A 136 -1.82 -2.07 15.88
CA LYS A 136 -1.43 -3.44 15.54
C LYS A 136 -2.07 -3.88 14.23
N PRO A 137 -1.30 -4.52 13.33
CA PRO A 137 -1.86 -5.06 12.08
C PRO A 137 -3.04 -6.00 12.33
N GLU A 138 -3.01 -6.77 13.43
CA GLU A 138 -4.06 -7.73 13.78
C GLU A 138 -5.44 -7.12 14.03
N ASP A 139 -5.51 -5.82 14.33
CA ASP A 139 -6.75 -5.09 14.60
C ASP A 139 -7.43 -4.58 13.31
N ILE A 140 -6.80 -4.78 12.16
CA ILE A 140 -7.34 -4.33 10.87
C ILE A 140 -8.36 -5.36 10.36
N ASN A 141 -9.57 -4.88 10.01
CA ASN A 141 -10.62 -5.72 9.46
C ASN A 141 -10.13 -6.46 8.20
N GLY A 142 -10.36 -7.77 8.14
CA GLY A 142 -9.93 -8.61 7.03
C GLY A 142 -8.46 -9.04 7.07
N TYR A 143 -7.67 -8.55 8.04
CA TYR A 143 -6.23 -8.86 8.14
C TYR A 143 -5.95 -10.34 8.41
N LYS A 144 -6.75 -11.00 9.25
CA LYS A 144 -6.56 -12.43 9.60
C LYS A 144 -7.16 -13.41 8.59
N SER A 145 -8.09 -12.96 7.75
CA SER A 145 -8.88 -13.80 6.85
C SER A 145 -8.35 -13.80 5.41
N SER A 146 -7.46 -12.88 5.06
CA SER A 146 -6.89 -12.75 3.71
C SER A 146 -5.46 -13.30 3.70
N PRO A 147 -5.03 -14.03 2.65
CA PRO A 147 -3.62 -14.39 2.48
C PRO A 147 -2.80 -13.09 2.40
N LEU A 148 -2.05 -12.82 3.47
CA LEU A 148 -1.25 -11.61 3.58
C LEU A 148 -0.15 -11.64 2.53
N VAL A 149 -0.09 -10.58 1.72
CA VAL A 149 1.00 -10.39 0.78
C VAL A 149 1.84 -9.23 1.27
N SER A 150 2.96 -9.56 1.90
CA SER A 150 3.93 -8.56 2.33
C SER A 150 5.02 -8.40 1.28
N SER A 151 5.24 -7.16 0.83
CA SER A 151 6.50 -6.79 0.19
C SER A 151 7.26 -5.91 1.18
N SER A 152 8.35 -6.43 1.72
CA SER A 152 9.25 -5.68 2.57
C SER A 152 10.41 -5.15 1.74
N SER A 153 10.58 -3.83 1.68
CA SER A 153 11.77 -3.23 1.07
C SER A 153 12.60 -2.58 2.18
N ARG A 154 13.73 -3.21 2.50
CA ARG A 154 14.70 -2.61 3.41
C ARG A 154 15.45 -1.52 2.66
N ILE A 155 15.01 -0.29 2.83
CA ILE A 155 15.75 0.87 2.33
C ILE A 155 16.50 1.47 3.49
N ILE A 156 17.80 1.20 3.53
CA ILE A 156 18.72 1.88 4.42
C ILE A 156 18.96 3.25 3.79
N PHE A 157 18.35 4.29 4.35
CA PHE A 157 18.59 5.66 3.93
C PHE A 157 19.26 6.46 5.05
N GLY A 158 20.26 7.24 4.64
CA GLY A 158 21.01 8.22 5.41
C GLY A 158 21.53 9.23 4.39
N HIS A 159 21.23 10.50 4.59
CA HIS A 159 21.64 11.53 3.65
C HIS A 159 23.05 12.02 3.99
N TYR A 160 23.89 12.14 2.97
CA TYR A 160 25.21 12.76 3.04
C TYR A 160 25.09 14.13 2.40
N ASP A 161 25.14 15.19 3.21
CA ASP A 161 25.15 16.56 2.68
C ASP A 161 26.61 17.00 2.55
N ASP A 162 27.10 17.04 1.32
CA ASP A 162 28.41 17.59 0.96
C ASP A 162 28.22 19.10 0.74
N GLN A 163 28.37 19.88 1.80
CA GLN A 163 28.53 21.33 1.70
C GLN A 163 29.90 21.73 2.23
N LEU A 164 30.90 21.66 1.34
CA LEU A 164 32.08 22.53 1.14
C LEU A 164 32.93 23.01 2.36
N PRO A 165 34.23 23.36 2.15
CA PRO A 165 35.33 23.12 3.09
C PRO A 165 35.48 24.11 4.26
N SER A 166 34.47 24.93 4.57
CA SER A 166 34.65 26.07 5.49
C SER A 166 34.27 25.81 6.94
N ASP A 167 33.59 24.71 7.26
CA ASP A 167 33.22 24.39 8.65
C ASP A 167 33.83 23.04 9.09
N PRO A 168 34.81 23.01 10.01
CA PRO A 168 35.40 21.77 10.52
C PRO A 168 34.47 20.99 11.46
N PHE A 169 33.25 21.48 11.73
CA PHE A 169 32.24 20.80 12.54
C PHE A 169 31.06 20.31 11.71
N ILE A 170 31.32 19.57 10.63
CA ILE A 170 30.28 18.84 9.89
C ILE A 170 29.69 17.77 10.82
N GLN A 171 28.49 18.04 11.37
CA GLN A 171 27.74 17.04 12.12
C GLN A 171 27.01 16.13 11.13
N PHE A 172 27.53 14.91 11.01
CA PHE A 172 26.90 13.79 10.33
C PHE A 172 25.56 13.49 10.99
N GLU A 173 24.47 14.01 10.45
CA GLU A 173 23.16 13.57 10.90
C GLU A 173 22.70 12.37 10.08
N ASN A 174 23.18 11.18 10.44
CA ASN A 174 22.58 9.93 9.97
C ASN A 174 21.28 9.68 10.73
N TRP A 175 20.18 9.49 10.01
CA TRP A 175 18.88 9.27 10.62
C TRP A 175 18.49 7.79 10.63
N GLY A 176 19.16 6.94 9.82
CA GLY A 176 18.89 5.51 9.66
C GLY A 176 20.02 4.60 10.15
N PRO A 177 19.91 3.26 9.97
CA PRO A 177 19.03 2.56 9.04
C PRO A 177 17.58 2.36 9.53
N TYR A 178 16.61 2.55 8.63
CA TYR A 178 15.20 2.18 8.85
C TYR A 178 14.80 1.01 7.94
N THR A 179 13.82 0.21 8.34
CA THR A 179 13.20 -0.82 7.48
C THR A 179 11.75 -0.46 7.22
N ALA A 180 11.42 -0.19 5.95
CA ALA A 180 10.05 0.08 5.51
C ALA A 180 9.38 -1.19 4.99
N GLU A 181 8.10 -1.35 5.29
CA GLU A 181 7.32 -2.51 4.85
C GLU A 181 5.94 -2.06 4.39
N ALA A 182 5.55 -2.52 3.20
CA ALA A 182 4.22 -2.35 2.65
C ALA A 182 3.55 -3.72 2.61
N ARG A 183 2.39 -3.84 3.25
CA ARG A 183 1.58 -5.07 3.16
C ARG A 183 0.30 -4.76 2.44
N VAL A 184 -0.06 -5.63 1.53
CA VAL A 184 -1.24 -5.51 0.68
C VAL A 184 -2.01 -6.83 0.77
N TRP A 185 -3.33 -6.76 0.81
CA TRP A 185 -4.17 -7.96 0.78
C TRP A 185 -5.50 -7.66 0.11
N ALA A 186 -6.12 -8.68 -0.46
CA ALA A 186 -7.43 -8.53 -1.09
C ALA A 186 -8.50 -8.18 -0.03
N LYS A 187 -9.43 -7.28 -0.41
CA LYS A 187 -10.64 -6.98 0.36
C LYS A 187 -11.67 -8.10 0.27
#